data_AF-A0A2G6JM00-F1
#
_entry.id   AF-A0A2G6JM00-F1
#
_cell.length_a   1.000
_cell.length_b   1.000
_cell.length_c   1.000
_cell.angle_alpha   90.00
_cell.angle_beta   90.00
_cell.angle_gamma   90.00
#
_symmetry.space_group_name_H-M   'P 1'
#
loop_
_entity.id
_entity.type
_entity.pdbx_description
1 polymer ?
#
loop_
_entity_poly.entity_id
_entity_poly.type
_entity_poly.pdbx_seq_one_letter_code
_entity_poly.pdbx_strand_id
1 'polypeptide(L)'
;MARILHHGAVNGVTGSCHQLFDASGNSVLIDCGLFQGSEKSGREADPLPIEFPIEQVKALVVTHCHIDHVGRIPYLLAAGFKAPIYATRATARLLPLVIEDALKVGVTRDESLISKVIKLLKRLLVTVEYGKWVAIPGFGATGVRFQVAGHILGSAYVELKLPDGKVVFSGDLGAPYSPLLPAPKAPYRADCLVIESTYGDRLHEARRTRSRNLQKIIKHCLTDAGTILIPAFSIGRTQELLYEIEHIIHREGGDWHNLDVIVDSPLAAEFTQHYQELRDLWDAEARRRVSSGRHPLSFEQLITVNSHVEHIRLVQYLKRSGRPAIVIAASGMCAGGRIVN
;
A
#
# COMPACT_ATOMS: atom_id res chain seq x y z
N MET A 1 -10.59 29.36 -9.55
CA MET A 1 -9.49 28.40 -9.26
C MET A 1 -9.98 27.49 -8.13
N ALA A 2 -9.77 26.18 -8.23
CA ALA A 2 -10.29 25.24 -7.23
C ALA A 2 -9.68 25.52 -5.85
N ARG A 3 -10.51 25.59 -4.80
CA ARG A 3 -10.05 25.82 -3.43
C ARG A 3 -9.67 24.47 -2.79
N ILE A 4 -8.40 24.34 -2.41
CA ILE A 4 -7.85 23.15 -1.75
C ILE A 4 -7.25 23.56 -0.41
N LEU A 5 -7.59 22.83 0.65
CA LEU A 5 -6.91 22.93 1.95
C LEU A 5 -6.15 21.63 2.21
N HIS A 6 -4.88 21.74 2.62
CA HIS A 6 -4.04 20.59 2.87
C HIS A 6 -3.91 20.36 4.38
N HIS A 7 -4.30 19.17 4.85
CA HIS A 7 -4.29 18.76 6.25
C HIS A 7 -3.10 17.83 6.59
N GLY A 8 -2.22 17.58 5.63
CA GLY A 8 -1.00 16.78 5.73
C GLY A 8 -0.30 16.63 4.38
N ALA A 9 0.89 16.01 4.41
CA ALA A 9 1.75 15.81 3.24
C ALA A 9 2.07 17.10 2.42
N VAL A 10 2.33 18.22 3.11
CA VAL A 10 2.72 19.50 2.46
C VAL A 10 4.24 19.69 2.46
N ASN A 11 4.84 19.60 3.65
CA ASN A 11 6.30 19.74 3.86
C ASN A 11 6.94 18.42 4.31
N GLY A 12 6.22 17.31 4.15
CA GLY A 12 6.56 16.00 4.67
C GLY A 12 5.91 14.90 3.84
N VAL A 13 6.26 13.64 4.11
CA VAL A 13 5.82 12.49 3.29
C VAL A 13 4.64 11.74 3.89
N THR A 14 4.24 12.02 5.13
CA THR A 14 3.17 11.28 5.80
C THR A 14 1.93 12.12 6.11
N GLY A 15 0.86 11.44 6.48
CA GLY A 15 -0.38 12.09 6.90
C GLY A 15 -1.22 12.65 5.76
N SER A 16 -1.08 12.11 4.53
CA SER A 16 -1.76 12.62 3.34
C SER A 16 -3.25 12.81 3.58
N CYS A 17 -3.72 14.05 3.40
CA CYS A 17 -5.11 14.42 3.56
C CYS A 17 -5.32 15.81 2.94
N HIS A 18 -6.17 15.87 1.91
CA HIS A 18 -6.45 17.11 1.20
C HIS A 18 -7.94 17.31 1.06
N GLN A 19 -8.43 18.52 1.30
CA GLN A 19 -9.84 18.87 1.21
C GLN A 19 -10.08 19.76 0.00
N LEU A 20 -10.79 19.23 -0.99
CA LEU A 20 -11.20 19.97 -2.19
C LEU A 20 -12.61 20.51 -2.00
N PHE A 21 -12.79 21.82 -2.21
CA PHE A 21 -14.10 22.47 -2.10
C PHE A 21 -14.73 22.75 -3.46
N ASP A 22 -16.06 22.68 -3.50
CA ASP A 22 -16.86 23.22 -4.59
C ASP A 22 -17.29 24.68 -4.31
N ALA A 23 -17.97 25.28 -5.29
CA ALA A 23 -18.46 26.66 -5.21
C ALA A 23 -19.57 26.87 -4.15
N SER A 24 -20.24 25.80 -3.72
CA SER A 24 -21.30 25.84 -2.70
C SER A 24 -20.76 25.68 -1.28
N GLY A 25 -19.45 25.52 -1.11
CA GLY A 25 -18.79 25.30 0.17
C GLY A 25 -18.77 23.85 0.64
N ASN A 26 -19.38 22.91 -0.11
CA ASN A 26 -19.22 21.49 0.19
C ASN A 26 -17.82 21.01 -0.22
N SER A 27 -17.37 19.89 0.34
CA SER A 27 -16.04 19.38 0.09
C SER A 27 -15.96 17.86 -0.01
N VAL A 28 -14.85 17.38 -0.54
CA VAL A 28 -14.43 15.98 -0.46
C VAL A 28 -13.03 15.91 0.11
N LEU A 29 -12.76 14.84 0.86
CA LEU A 29 -11.40 14.52 1.30
C LEU A 29 -10.75 13.59 0.28
N ILE A 30 -9.51 13.87 -0.07
CA ILE A 30 -8.60 12.97 -0.78
C ILE A 30 -7.62 12.45 0.26
N ASP A 31 -7.71 11.16 0.55
CA ASP A 31 -6.98 10.46 1.60
C ASP A 31 -7.21 11.00 3.02
N CYS A 32 -6.88 10.17 4.02
CA CYS A 32 -6.97 10.47 5.44
C CYS A 32 -5.91 9.66 6.20
N GLY A 33 -4.66 10.04 6.01
CA GLY A 33 -3.48 9.28 6.41
C GLY A 33 -2.92 9.58 7.79
N LEU A 34 -2.20 8.63 8.37
CA LEU A 34 -1.49 8.80 9.66
C LEU A 34 -0.11 9.45 9.48
N PHE A 35 0.26 10.34 10.40
CA PHE A 35 1.64 10.85 10.47
C PHE A 35 2.57 9.81 11.11
N GLN A 36 3.79 9.62 10.56
CA GLN A 36 4.77 8.64 11.05
C GLN A 36 6.13 9.27 11.37
N GLY A 37 6.95 8.55 12.15
CA GLY A 37 8.33 8.95 12.46
C GLY A 37 8.43 10.29 13.17
N SER A 38 9.43 11.09 12.79
CA SER A 38 9.67 12.44 13.31
C SER A 38 8.56 13.45 12.98
N GLU A 39 7.67 13.14 12.04
CA GLU A 39 6.49 13.97 11.78
C GLU A 39 5.41 13.81 12.86
N LYS A 40 5.59 12.87 13.80
CA LYS A 40 4.84 12.82 15.07
C LYS A 40 5.36 13.85 16.09
N SER A 41 6.68 14.07 16.16
CA SER A 41 7.29 14.93 17.17
C SER A 41 7.10 16.40 16.81
N GLY A 42 6.07 17.01 17.42
CA GLY A 42 5.61 18.38 17.15
C GLY A 42 4.09 18.51 17.36
N ARG A 43 3.38 17.38 17.35
CA ARG A 43 2.03 17.22 17.88
C ARG A 43 2.21 16.38 19.14
N GLU A 44 1.96 16.95 20.32
CA GLU A 44 2.13 16.24 21.60
C GLU A 44 1.35 14.91 21.61
N ALA A 45 1.69 14.04 22.56
CA ALA A 45 1.34 12.62 22.67
C ALA A 45 -0.17 12.26 22.79
N ASP A 46 -1.03 12.93 22.02
CA ASP A 46 -2.49 12.82 22.04
C ASP A 46 -3.03 12.36 20.66
N PRO A 47 -4.23 11.75 20.60
CA PRO A 47 -4.74 11.10 19.41
C PRO A 47 -4.95 12.12 18.30
N LEU A 48 -4.22 11.98 17.19
CA LEU A 48 -4.28 12.84 15.98
C LEU A 48 -5.73 13.19 15.60
N PRO A 49 -6.29 14.30 16.11
CA PRO A 49 -7.71 14.54 15.98
C PRO A 49 -7.99 15.05 14.57
N ILE A 50 -9.23 14.86 14.11
CA ILE A 50 -9.71 15.59 12.95
C ILE A 50 -9.99 17.02 13.42
N GLU A 51 -9.06 17.92 13.16
CA GLU A 51 -9.08 19.33 13.60
C GLU A 51 -9.90 20.25 12.69
N PHE A 52 -10.52 19.70 11.65
CA PHE A 52 -11.31 20.45 10.69
C PHE A 52 -12.78 20.01 10.70
N PRO A 53 -13.73 20.91 10.39
CA PRO A 53 -15.15 20.58 10.31
C PRO A 53 -15.43 19.51 9.24
N ILE A 54 -16.27 18.53 9.56
CA ILE A 54 -16.60 17.40 8.68
C ILE A 54 -18.03 17.45 8.12
N GLU A 55 -18.86 18.38 8.57
CA GLU A 55 -20.28 18.50 8.24
C GLU A 55 -20.50 18.76 6.74
N GLN A 56 -19.55 19.47 6.13
CA GLN A 56 -19.57 19.82 4.71
C GLN A 56 -18.82 18.79 3.84
N VAL A 57 -18.21 17.77 4.44
CA VAL A 57 -17.49 16.72 3.71
C VAL A 57 -18.49 15.67 3.20
N LYS A 58 -18.63 15.58 1.87
CA LYS A 58 -19.60 14.70 1.19
C LYS A 58 -19.07 13.32 0.86
N ALA A 59 -17.74 13.17 0.86
CA ALA A 59 -17.09 11.89 0.61
C ALA A 59 -15.64 11.91 1.08
N LEU A 60 -15.11 10.73 1.33
CA LEU A 60 -13.69 10.44 1.35
C LEU A 60 -13.34 9.66 0.09
N VAL A 61 -12.30 10.06 -0.61
CA VAL A 61 -11.76 9.41 -1.79
C VAL A 61 -10.38 8.89 -1.45
N VAL A 62 -10.21 7.56 -1.49
CA VAL A 62 -8.98 6.88 -1.09
C VAL A 62 -8.19 6.47 -2.33
N THR A 63 -6.99 7.02 -2.49
CA THR A 63 -6.09 6.72 -3.61
C THR A 63 -5.55 5.30 -3.51
N HIS A 64 -5.12 4.89 -2.32
CA HIS A 64 -4.59 3.57 -2.02
C HIS A 64 -4.56 3.30 -0.51
N CYS A 65 -4.26 2.07 -0.09
CA CYS A 65 -4.39 1.64 1.30
C CYS A 65 -3.09 1.67 2.13
N HIS A 66 -2.09 2.48 1.79
CA HIS A 66 -0.98 2.71 2.72
C HIS A 66 -1.43 3.51 3.95
N ILE A 67 -0.81 3.24 5.10
CA ILE A 67 -1.28 3.76 6.39
C ILE A 67 -1.13 5.28 6.51
N ASP A 68 -0.17 5.87 5.82
CA ASP A 68 0.02 7.32 5.65
C ASP A 68 -0.96 7.97 4.66
N HIS A 69 -1.89 7.19 4.09
CA HIS A 69 -3.05 7.65 3.32
C HIS A 69 -4.40 7.25 3.93
N VAL A 70 -4.45 6.25 4.82
CA VAL A 70 -5.73 5.76 5.40
C VAL A 70 -5.77 5.65 6.92
N GLY A 71 -4.65 5.79 7.60
CA GLY A 71 -4.53 5.48 9.02
C GLY A 71 -5.26 6.45 9.96
N ARG A 72 -5.73 7.61 9.48
CA ARG A 72 -6.62 8.50 10.24
C ARG A 72 -8.12 8.20 10.03
N ILE A 73 -8.50 7.28 9.15
CA ILE A 73 -9.92 6.92 8.93
C ILE A 73 -10.64 6.55 10.23
N PRO A 74 -10.09 5.75 11.16
CA PRO A 74 -10.78 5.45 12.42
C PRO A 74 -11.10 6.69 13.25
N TYR A 75 -10.19 7.67 13.28
CA TYR A 75 -10.37 8.94 13.96
C TYR A 75 -11.42 9.81 13.26
N LEU A 76 -11.45 9.79 11.92
CA LEU A 76 -12.49 10.44 11.12
C LEU A 76 -13.89 9.86 11.40
N LEU A 77 -13.99 8.53 11.52
CA LEU A 77 -15.24 7.87 11.90
C LEU A 77 -15.65 8.22 13.34
N ALA A 78 -14.70 8.27 14.27
CA ALA A 78 -14.93 8.66 15.65
C ALA A 78 -15.40 10.13 15.77
N ALA A 79 -14.89 11.02 14.90
CA ALA A 79 -15.34 12.41 14.81
C ALA A 79 -16.76 12.57 14.24
N GLY A 80 -17.39 11.48 13.79
CA GLY A 80 -18.79 11.47 13.34
C GLY A 80 -18.98 11.45 11.83
N PHE A 81 -17.93 11.17 11.04
CA PHE A 81 -18.04 11.06 9.60
C PHE A 81 -18.92 9.88 9.19
N LYS A 82 -19.91 10.16 8.32
CA LYS A 82 -20.92 9.19 7.88
C LYS A 82 -21.08 9.13 6.36
N ALA A 83 -20.27 9.89 5.62
CA ALA A 83 -20.38 9.97 4.17
C ALA A 83 -19.66 8.78 3.49
N PRO A 84 -19.93 8.53 2.19
CA PRO A 84 -19.32 7.40 1.48
C PRO A 84 -17.80 7.52 1.34
N ILE A 85 -17.13 6.36 1.32
CA ILE A 85 -15.69 6.22 1.13
C ILE A 85 -15.46 5.54 -0.22
N TYR A 86 -15.02 6.28 -1.22
CA TYR A 86 -14.79 5.78 -2.56
C TYR A 86 -13.36 5.25 -2.71
N ALA A 87 -13.23 4.02 -3.21
CA ALA A 87 -11.94 3.38 -3.44
C ALA A 87 -12.01 2.43 -4.63
N THR A 88 -10.86 2.08 -5.21
CA THR A 88 -10.79 1.03 -6.23
C THR A 88 -11.16 -0.34 -5.68
N ARG A 89 -11.48 -1.30 -6.55
CA ARG A 89 -11.83 -2.68 -6.14
C ARG A 89 -10.79 -3.32 -5.21
N ALA A 90 -9.51 -3.21 -5.53
CA ALA A 90 -8.44 -3.76 -4.70
C ALA A 90 -8.28 -2.96 -3.40
N THR A 91 -8.27 -1.63 -3.45
CA THR A 91 -8.17 -0.80 -2.23
C THR A 91 -9.35 -1.06 -1.29
N ALA A 92 -10.59 -1.15 -1.78
CA ALA A 92 -11.77 -1.43 -0.97
C ALA A 92 -11.71 -2.81 -0.30
N ARG A 93 -11.11 -3.82 -0.96
CA ARG A 93 -10.91 -5.16 -0.41
C ARG A 93 -9.85 -5.19 0.69
N LEU A 94 -8.74 -4.48 0.47
CA LEU A 94 -7.56 -4.51 1.33
C LEU A 94 -7.66 -3.54 2.52
N LEU A 95 -8.38 -2.43 2.37
CA LEU A 95 -8.47 -1.38 3.36
C LEU A 95 -8.94 -1.87 4.74
N PRO A 96 -9.99 -2.71 4.88
CA PRO A 96 -10.38 -3.22 6.19
C PRO A 96 -9.26 -3.95 6.94
N LEU A 97 -8.40 -4.69 6.23
CA LEU A 97 -7.29 -5.42 6.83
C LEU A 97 -6.21 -4.47 7.34
N VAL A 98 -5.87 -3.44 6.55
CA VAL A 98 -4.92 -2.39 6.97
C VAL A 98 -5.41 -1.68 8.22
N ILE A 99 -6.68 -1.29 8.24
CA ILE A 99 -7.26 -0.58 9.38
C ILE A 99 -7.34 -1.48 10.61
N GLU A 100 -7.70 -2.76 10.44
CA GLU A 100 -7.75 -3.72 11.53
C GLU A 100 -6.38 -3.94 12.17
N ASP A 101 -5.34 -4.16 11.36
CA ASP A 101 -3.97 -4.31 11.84
C ASP A 101 -3.47 -3.04 12.55
N ALA A 102 -3.68 -1.87 11.93
CA ALA A 102 -3.29 -0.59 12.53
C ALA A 102 -3.96 -0.33 13.89
N LEU A 103 -5.23 -0.71 14.04
CA LEU A 103 -5.93 -0.59 15.32
C LEU A 103 -5.33 -1.55 16.37
N LYS A 104 -5.12 -2.83 16.01
CA LYS A 104 -4.54 -3.86 16.90
C LYS A 104 -3.14 -3.51 17.38
N VAL A 105 -2.32 -2.96 16.50
CA VAL A 105 -0.91 -2.64 16.78
C VAL A 105 -0.76 -1.31 17.50
N GLY A 106 -1.52 -0.28 17.09
CA GLY A 106 -1.25 1.10 17.48
C GLY A 106 -2.29 1.78 18.36
N VAL A 107 -3.51 1.25 18.49
CA VAL A 107 -4.64 1.99 19.09
C VAL A 107 -5.30 1.25 20.24
N THR A 108 -5.73 0.01 20.03
CA THR A 108 -6.51 -0.74 21.04
C THR A 108 -6.38 -2.24 20.85
N ARG A 109 -6.56 -3.00 21.93
CA ARG A 109 -6.72 -4.47 21.91
C ARG A 109 -8.17 -4.92 22.07
N ASP A 110 -9.12 -3.99 22.17
CA ASP A 110 -10.55 -4.29 22.26
C ASP A 110 -11.10 -4.75 20.90
N GLU A 111 -11.28 -6.07 20.76
CA GLU A 111 -11.83 -6.69 19.55
C GLU A 111 -13.25 -6.23 19.21
N SER A 112 -14.07 -5.88 20.20
CA SER A 112 -15.44 -5.39 19.99
C SER A 112 -15.42 -4.01 19.34
N LEU A 113 -14.54 -3.12 19.82
CA LEU A 113 -14.35 -1.80 19.23
C LEU A 113 -13.82 -1.90 17.80
N ILE A 114 -12.79 -2.73 17.59
CA ILE A 114 -12.21 -2.97 16.25
C ILE A 114 -13.31 -3.47 15.30
N SER A 115 -14.07 -4.48 15.69
CA SER A 115 -15.15 -5.05 14.88
C SER A 115 -16.21 -4.01 14.52
N LYS A 116 -16.60 -3.12 15.46
CA LYS A 116 -17.53 -2.01 15.19
C LYS A 116 -16.98 -1.03 14.16
N VAL A 117 -15.71 -0.63 14.27
CA VAL A 117 -15.06 0.28 13.32
C VAL A 117 -14.99 -0.36 11.93
N ILE A 118 -14.56 -1.61 11.85
CA ILE A 118 -14.47 -2.34 10.58
C ILE A 118 -15.86 -2.54 9.94
N LYS A 119 -16.89 -2.84 10.72
CA LYS A 119 -18.27 -2.94 10.22
C LYS A 119 -18.77 -1.61 9.67
N LEU A 120 -18.49 -0.50 10.36
CA LEU A 120 -18.84 0.84 9.89
C LEU A 120 -18.09 1.20 8.60
N LEU A 121 -16.78 0.97 8.56
CA LEU A 121 -15.94 1.18 7.38
C LEU A 121 -16.47 0.42 6.17
N LYS A 122 -16.73 -0.89 6.31
CA LYS A 122 -17.29 -1.73 5.23
C LYS A 122 -18.64 -1.21 4.73
N ARG A 123 -19.49 -0.67 5.60
CA ARG A 123 -20.79 -0.10 5.22
C ARG A 123 -20.65 1.19 4.40
N LEU A 124 -19.64 2.01 4.70
CA LEU A 124 -19.41 3.28 4.01
C LEU A 124 -18.61 3.12 2.71
N LEU A 125 -17.93 1.99 2.51
CA LEU A 125 -17.10 1.75 1.34
C LEU A 125 -17.94 1.61 0.05
N VAL A 126 -17.55 2.38 -0.96
CA VAL A 126 -18.10 2.33 -2.31
C VAL A 126 -16.97 1.97 -3.27
N THR A 127 -17.11 0.83 -3.92
CA THR A 127 -16.13 0.35 -4.90
C THR A 127 -16.32 1.03 -6.24
N VAL A 128 -15.24 1.51 -6.84
CA VAL A 128 -15.21 2.14 -8.16
C VAL A 128 -14.21 1.43 -9.06
N GLU A 129 -14.62 1.11 -10.28
CA GLU A 129 -13.72 0.55 -11.29
C GLU A 129 -12.86 1.65 -11.92
N TYR A 130 -11.63 1.29 -12.30
CA TYR A 130 -10.74 2.20 -13.02
C TYR A 130 -11.39 2.73 -14.30
N GLY A 131 -11.12 4.00 -14.63
CA GLY A 131 -11.60 4.64 -15.85
C GLY A 131 -13.07 5.05 -15.84
N LYS A 132 -13.86 4.65 -14.83
CA LYS A 132 -15.28 5.03 -14.72
C LYS A 132 -15.44 6.35 -13.96
N TRP A 133 -16.29 7.23 -14.50
CA TRP A 133 -16.74 8.43 -13.80
C TRP A 133 -17.91 8.09 -12.89
N VAL A 134 -17.83 8.51 -11.63
CA VAL A 134 -18.91 8.38 -10.65
C VAL A 134 -19.25 9.74 -10.04
N ALA A 135 -20.52 10.02 -9.82
CA ALA A 135 -20.95 11.23 -9.14
C ALA A 135 -20.83 11.09 -7.62
N ILE A 136 -20.51 12.18 -6.94
CA ILE A 136 -20.55 12.26 -5.46
C ILE A 136 -21.78 13.08 -5.08
N PRO A 137 -22.81 12.48 -4.45
CA PRO A 137 -24.01 13.19 -4.06
C PRO A 137 -23.72 14.41 -3.18
N GLY A 138 -24.28 15.56 -3.56
CA GLY A 138 -24.13 16.81 -2.81
C GLY A 138 -22.77 17.51 -2.97
N PHE A 139 -21.92 17.05 -3.88
CA PHE A 139 -20.68 17.74 -4.26
C PHE A 139 -20.74 18.21 -5.71
N GLY A 140 -20.32 19.44 -5.98
CA GLY A 140 -20.46 20.11 -7.28
C GLY A 140 -19.63 19.52 -8.43
N ALA A 141 -18.85 18.47 -8.20
CA ALA A 141 -18.14 17.78 -9.29
C ALA A 141 -19.12 16.94 -10.14
N THR A 142 -19.00 17.09 -11.46
CA THR A 142 -19.73 16.26 -12.44
C THR A 142 -19.26 14.79 -12.44
N GLY A 143 -18.09 14.52 -11.86
CA GLY A 143 -17.65 13.17 -11.56
C GLY A 143 -16.27 13.10 -10.95
N VAL A 144 -16.00 11.95 -10.32
CA VAL A 144 -14.70 11.48 -9.86
C VAL A 144 -14.33 10.21 -10.62
N ARG A 145 -13.07 10.09 -11.02
CA ARG A 145 -12.56 8.92 -11.74
C ARG A 145 -11.21 8.50 -11.18
N PHE A 146 -11.07 7.20 -10.97
CA PHE A 146 -9.83 6.57 -10.54
C PHE A 146 -9.09 6.04 -11.76
N GLN A 147 -7.78 6.31 -11.81
CA GLN A 147 -6.90 5.84 -12.87
C GLN A 147 -5.68 5.18 -12.25
N VAL A 148 -5.09 4.22 -12.94
CA VAL A 148 -3.99 3.41 -12.35
C VAL A 148 -2.79 4.29 -12.01
N ALA A 149 -2.35 4.25 -10.74
CA ALA A 149 -1.12 4.89 -10.28
C ALA A 149 0.09 3.95 -10.26
N GLY A 150 -0.13 2.64 -10.18
CA GLY A 150 0.93 1.62 -10.27
C GLY A 150 1.85 1.52 -9.05
N HIS A 151 1.50 2.14 -7.92
CA HIS A 151 2.28 2.16 -6.68
C HIS A 151 2.12 0.90 -5.83
N ILE A 152 0.88 0.54 -5.55
CA ILE A 152 0.48 -0.77 -4.99
C ILE A 152 -0.75 -1.30 -5.73
N LEU A 153 -1.12 -2.56 -5.51
CA LEU A 153 -2.31 -3.13 -6.15
C LEU A 153 -3.56 -2.36 -5.72
N GLY A 154 -4.29 -1.80 -6.68
CA GLY A 154 -5.44 -0.93 -6.41
C GLY A 154 -5.12 0.55 -6.28
N SER A 155 -3.85 0.96 -6.30
CA SER A 155 -3.49 2.37 -6.24
C SER A 155 -4.03 3.16 -7.43
N ALA A 156 -4.41 4.41 -7.15
CA ALA A 156 -4.98 5.28 -8.14
C ALA A 156 -4.57 6.74 -7.98
N TYR A 157 -4.37 7.41 -9.11
CA TYR A 157 -4.53 8.85 -9.15
C TYR A 157 -6.00 9.16 -9.45
N VAL A 158 -6.46 10.30 -8.95
CA VAL A 158 -7.87 10.66 -8.94
C VAL A 158 -8.07 11.92 -9.76
N GLU A 159 -9.00 11.86 -10.71
CA GLU A 159 -9.45 13.01 -11.48
C GLU A 159 -10.83 13.46 -10.97
N LEU A 160 -10.99 14.75 -10.66
CA LEU A 160 -12.26 15.37 -10.29
C LEU A 160 -12.63 16.45 -11.31
N LYS A 161 -13.81 16.33 -11.91
CA LYS A 161 -14.30 17.27 -12.91
C LYS A 161 -15.27 18.27 -12.28
N LEU A 162 -14.75 19.43 -11.90
CA LEU A 162 -15.52 20.56 -11.39
C LEU A 162 -16.10 21.39 -12.55
N PRO A 163 -17.08 22.28 -12.31
CA PRO A 163 -17.60 23.19 -13.32
C PRO A 163 -16.50 24.07 -13.95
N ASP A 164 -15.54 24.51 -13.14
CA ASP A 164 -14.50 25.46 -13.53
C ASP A 164 -13.20 24.80 -14.04
N GLY A 165 -13.15 23.47 -14.12
CA GLY A 165 -11.97 22.74 -14.59
C GLY A 165 -11.77 21.37 -13.96
N LYS A 166 -10.67 20.71 -14.33
CA LYS A 166 -10.28 19.41 -13.81
C LYS A 166 -9.16 19.54 -12.78
N VAL A 167 -9.40 18.99 -11.59
CA VAL A 167 -8.38 18.83 -10.54
C VAL A 167 -7.91 17.39 -10.54
N VAL A 168 -6.61 17.16 -10.44
CA VAL A 168 -6.01 15.82 -10.36
C VAL A 168 -5.16 15.72 -9.11
N PHE A 169 -5.36 14.64 -8.35
CA PHE A 169 -4.51 14.26 -7.23
C PHE A 169 -3.77 12.98 -7.61
N SER A 170 -2.44 12.98 -7.55
CA SER A 170 -1.65 11.81 -7.96
C SER A 170 -1.83 10.62 -7.03
N GLY A 171 -2.09 10.86 -5.74
CA GLY A 171 -1.73 9.89 -4.71
C GLY A 171 -0.22 9.62 -4.79
N ASP A 172 0.18 8.38 -4.52
CA ASP A 172 1.55 7.93 -4.75
C ASP A 172 1.67 7.29 -6.13
N LEU A 173 2.74 7.61 -6.84
CA LEU A 173 2.98 7.09 -8.18
C LEU A 173 4.02 5.97 -8.15
N GLY A 174 3.67 4.85 -8.77
CA GLY A 174 4.59 3.74 -8.92
C GLY A 174 5.66 3.99 -9.97
N ALA A 175 6.84 3.42 -9.73
CA ALA A 175 7.89 3.40 -10.74
C ALA A 175 7.43 2.63 -12.00
N PRO A 176 7.75 3.11 -13.21
CA PRO A 176 7.51 2.35 -14.43
C PRO A 176 8.18 0.97 -14.36
N TYR A 177 7.51 -0.02 -14.95
CA TYR A 177 7.98 -1.41 -15.01
C TYR A 177 8.10 -2.12 -13.66
N SER A 178 7.49 -1.60 -12.59
CA SER A 178 7.39 -2.34 -11.33
C SER A 178 6.77 -3.72 -11.54
N PRO A 179 7.27 -4.77 -10.86
CA PRO A 179 6.64 -6.09 -10.85
C PRO A 179 5.15 -6.02 -10.52
N LEU A 180 4.33 -6.87 -11.14
CA LEU A 180 2.89 -7.05 -10.89
C LEU A 180 2.00 -5.85 -11.27
N LEU A 181 2.50 -4.62 -11.23
CA LEU A 181 1.67 -3.42 -11.27
C LEU A 181 1.71 -2.76 -12.67
N PRO A 182 0.55 -2.43 -13.27
CA PRO A 182 0.54 -1.68 -14.51
C PRO A 182 1.14 -0.27 -14.29
N ALA A 183 1.97 0.18 -15.23
CA ALA A 183 2.57 1.51 -15.16
C ALA A 183 1.50 2.62 -15.24
N PRO A 184 1.67 3.72 -14.47
CA PRO A 184 0.76 4.85 -14.56
C PRO A 184 0.78 5.50 -15.94
N LYS A 185 -0.37 5.94 -16.42
CA LYS A 185 -0.51 6.74 -17.64
C LYS A 185 -0.94 8.14 -17.25
N ALA A 186 -0.19 9.15 -17.68
CA ALA A 186 -0.49 10.55 -17.37
C ALA A 186 -1.89 10.94 -17.87
N PRO A 187 -2.61 11.81 -17.13
CA PRO A 187 -3.87 12.37 -17.61
C PRO A 187 -3.62 13.26 -18.85
N TYR A 188 -4.58 13.29 -19.77
CA TYR A 188 -4.48 14.13 -20.98
C TYR A 188 -4.34 15.63 -20.66
N ARG A 189 -5.00 16.08 -19.60
CA ARG A 189 -5.01 17.47 -19.10
C ARG A 189 -5.42 17.49 -17.64
N ALA A 190 -4.85 18.42 -16.89
CA ALA A 190 -5.32 18.90 -15.58
C ALA A 190 -5.25 20.43 -15.59
N ASP A 191 -6.23 21.10 -14.98
CA ASP A 191 -6.21 22.55 -14.74
C ASP A 191 -5.56 22.88 -13.38
N CYS A 192 -5.62 21.93 -12.45
CA CYS A 192 -4.86 21.92 -11.21
C CYS A 192 -4.34 20.49 -10.97
N LEU A 193 -3.04 20.35 -10.69
CA LEU A 193 -2.41 19.08 -10.39
C LEU A 193 -1.77 19.17 -9.00
N VAL A 194 -2.24 18.33 -8.09
CA VAL A 194 -1.59 18.03 -6.81
C VAL A 194 -0.82 16.73 -7.00
N ILE A 195 0.51 16.82 -6.98
CA ILE A 195 1.40 15.70 -7.26
C ILE A 195 2.36 15.46 -6.10
N GLU A 196 2.60 14.20 -5.77
CA GLU A 196 3.62 13.82 -4.81
C GLU A 196 5.04 14.16 -5.32
N SER A 197 5.98 14.27 -4.40
CA SER A 197 7.37 14.61 -4.72
C SER A 197 8.37 13.85 -3.85
N THR A 198 8.04 12.62 -3.45
CA THR A 198 8.84 11.79 -2.53
C THR A 198 10.28 11.66 -2.99
N TYR A 199 10.47 11.61 -4.31
CA TYR A 199 11.76 11.46 -4.99
C TYR A 199 12.02 12.57 -6.02
N GLY A 200 11.47 13.77 -5.79
CA GLY A 200 11.60 14.91 -6.72
C GLY A 200 13.05 15.39 -6.93
N ASP A 201 14.00 14.89 -6.14
CA ASP A 201 15.41 15.28 -6.11
C ASP A 201 16.37 14.27 -6.76
N ARG A 202 15.91 13.07 -7.17
CA ARG A 202 16.79 12.01 -7.70
C ARG A 202 16.15 11.11 -8.76
N LEU A 203 17.01 10.39 -9.48
CA LEU A 203 16.61 9.32 -10.40
C LEU A 203 16.91 7.95 -9.80
N HIS A 204 16.01 7.00 -10.02
CA HIS A 204 16.19 5.62 -9.58
C HIS A 204 16.93 4.76 -10.60
N GLU A 205 17.70 3.79 -10.12
CA GLU A 205 18.33 2.77 -10.96
C GLU A 205 17.28 1.94 -11.71
N ALA A 206 17.60 1.46 -12.91
CA ALA A 206 16.71 0.63 -13.71
C ALA A 206 16.42 -0.74 -13.06
N ARG A 207 15.20 -1.28 -13.25
CA ARG A 207 14.78 -2.61 -12.75
C ARG A 207 15.76 -3.73 -13.09
N ARG A 208 16.32 -3.73 -14.31
CA ARG A 208 17.31 -4.72 -14.74
C ARG A 208 18.58 -4.71 -13.89
N THR A 209 19.07 -3.53 -13.49
CA THR A 209 20.24 -3.39 -12.62
C THR A 209 19.92 -3.86 -11.21
N ARG A 210 18.77 -3.46 -10.66
CA ARG A 210 18.31 -3.92 -9.33
C ARG A 210 18.15 -5.44 -9.26
N SER A 211 17.53 -6.05 -10.28
CA SER A 211 17.34 -7.50 -10.38
C SER A 211 18.68 -8.26 -10.44
N ARG A 212 19.67 -7.74 -11.19
CA ARG A 212 21.04 -8.29 -11.22
C ARG A 212 21.75 -8.16 -9.87
N ASN A 213 21.58 -7.04 -9.17
CA ASN A 213 22.19 -6.84 -7.85
C ASN A 213 21.59 -7.81 -6.83
N LEU A 214 20.26 -7.97 -6.83
CA LEU A 214 19.58 -8.98 -6.01
C LEU A 214 20.09 -10.39 -6.32
N GLN A 215 20.19 -10.76 -7.60
CA GLN A 215 20.75 -12.05 -8.00
C GLN A 215 22.18 -12.27 -7.46
N LYS A 216 23.06 -11.26 -7.55
CA LYS A 216 24.43 -11.37 -7.02
C LYS A 216 24.45 -11.62 -5.51
N ILE A 217 23.59 -10.94 -4.76
CA ILE A 217 23.47 -11.11 -3.30
C ILE A 217 22.99 -12.52 -2.97
N ILE A 218 21.96 -13.02 -3.67
CA ILE A 218 21.44 -14.39 -3.46
C ILE A 218 22.50 -15.43 -3.84
N LYS A 219 23.22 -15.23 -4.94
CA LYS A 219 24.32 -16.13 -5.34
C LYS A 219 25.42 -16.19 -4.28
N HIS A 220 25.76 -15.06 -3.66
CA HIS A 220 26.73 -15.05 -2.58
C HIS A 220 26.24 -15.83 -1.36
N CYS A 221 24.98 -15.64 -0.95
CA CYS A 221 24.33 -16.39 0.12
C CYS A 221 24.34 -17.92 -0.13
N LEU A 222 24.13 -18.35 -1.38
CA LEU A 222 24.24 -19.77 -1.74
C LEU A 222 25.68 -20.33 -1.59
N THR A 223 26.71 -19.49 -1.74
CA THR A 223 28.12 -19.94 -1.65
C THR A 223 28.65 -20.06 -0.22
N ASP A 224 28.15 -19.24 0.70
CA ASP A 224 28.60 -19.22 2.10
C ASP A 224 27.55 -19.77 3.07
N ALA A 225 26.44 -20.28 2.54
CA ALA A 225 25.30 -20.80 3.29
C ALA A 225 24.71 -19.77 4.28
N GLY A 226 24.76 -18.49 3.92
CA GLY A 226 24.28 -17.38 4.71
C GLY A 226 22.77 -17.24 4.79
N THR A 227 22.30 -16.23 5.51
CA THR A 227 20.88 -15.83 5.52
C THR A 227 20.77 -14.36 5.14
N ILE A 228 19.96 -14.06 4.12
CA ILE A 228 19.67 -12.68 3.70
C ILE A 228 18.45 -12.19 4.48
N LEU A 229 18.62 -11.12 5.26
CA LEU A 229 17.53 -10.45 5.96
C LEU A 229 17.06 -9.24 5.15
N ILE A 230 15.78 -9.20 4.79
CA ILE A 230 15.17 -8.11 4.03
C ILE A 230 14.05 -7.47 4.86
N PRO A 231 14.28 -6.29 5.47
CA PRO A 231 13.19 -5.50 6.02
C PRO A 231 12.28 -5.03 4.88
N ALA A 232 10.99 -5.39 4.95
CA ALA A 232 10.00 -4.95 3.95
C ALA A 232 8.66 -4.62 4.60
N PHE A 233 7.94 -3.68 3.98
CA PHE A 233 6.53 -3.47 4.30
C PHE A 233 5.70 -4.67 3.81
N SER A 234 4.70 -5.04 4.60
CA SER A 234 3.81 -6.19 4.34
C SER A 234 2.97 -6.03 3.08
N ILE A 235 2.79 -4.80 2.60
CA ILE A 235 2.03 -4.43 1.41
C ILE A 235 2.96 -3.82 0.35
N GLY A 236 2.82 -4.26 -0.90
CA GLY A 236 3.61 -3.78 -2.04
C GLY A 236 5.00 -4.42 -2.11
N ARG A 237 5.94 -3.94 -1.29
CA ARG A 237 7.37 -4.31 -1.39
C ARG A 237 7.62 -5.80 -1.23
N THR A 238 6.95 -6.47 -0.30
CA THR A 238 7.08 -7.92 -0.11
C THR A 238 6.69 -8.67 -1.39
N GLN A 239 5.55 -8.32 -2.00
CA GLN A 239 5.06 -9.01 -3.19
C GLN A 239 5.94 -8.74 -4.42
N GLU A 240 6.47 -7.53 -4.57
CA GLU A 240 7.46 -7.23 -5.61
C GLU A 240 8.73 -8.07 -5.49
N LEU A 241 9.24 -8.24 -4.26
CA LEU A 241 10.42 -9.06 -3.99
C LEU A 241 10.17 -10.53 -4.29
N LEU A 242 9.04 -11.09 -3.85
CA LEU A 242 8.66 -12.47 -4.15
C LEU A 242 8.62 -12.73 -5.66
N TYR A 243 8.06 -11.80 -6.43
CA TYR A 243 7.99 -11.91 -7.89
C TYR A 243 9.37 -11.90 -8.56
N GLU A 244 10.32 -11.09 -8.07
CA GLU A 244 11.69 -11.05 -8.59
C GLU A 244 12.50 -12.27 -8.16
N ILE A 245 12.35 -12.71 -6.90
CA ILE A 245 13.05 -13.90 -6.38
C ILE A 245 12.61 -15.16 -7.15
N GLU A 246 11.31 -15.36 -7.35
CA GLU A 246 10.79 -16.46 -8.16
C GLU A 246 11.27 -16.37 -9.62
N HIS A 247 11.45 -15.16 -10.15
CA HIS A 247 12.07 -14.96 -11.46
C HIS A 247 13.50 -15.49 -11.53
N ILE A 248 14.30 -15.13 -10.54
CA ILE A 248 15.71 -15.50 -10.48
C ILE A 248 15.86 -17.01 -10.27
N ILE A 249 15.15 -17.60 -9.30
CA ILE A 249 15.19 -19.05 -9.02
C ILE A 249 14.84 -19.85 -10.28
N HIS A 250 13.73 -19.51 -10.94
CA HIS A 250 13.30 -20.20 -12.16
C HIS A 250 14.34 -20.09 -13.29
N ARG A 251 15.06 -18.97 -13.41
CA ARG A 251 16.04 -18.78 -14.50
C ARG A 251 17.35 -19.51 -14.27
N GLU A 252 17.81 -19.58 -13.03
CA GLU A 252 19.11 -20.17 -12.70
C GLU A 252 19.02 -21.69 -12.54
N GLY A 253 17.96 -22.19 -11.88
CA GLY A 253 17.77 -23.61 -11.61
C GLY A 253 18.83 -24.21 -10.67
N GLY A 254 18.93 -25.55 -10.62
CA GLY A 254 19.95 -26.25 -9.81
C GLY A 254 19.84 -25.92 -8.31
N ASP A 255 20.96 -25.54 -7.69
CA ASP A 255 21.08 -25.25 -6.25
C ASP A 255 20.14 -24.16 -5.74
N TRP A 256 19.63 -23.30 -6.63
CA TRP A 256 18.65 -22.28 -6.28
C TRP A 256 17.33 -22.85 -5.80
N HIS A 257 17.02 -24.13 -6.11
CA HIS A 257 15.84 -24.81 -5.59
C HIS A 257 15.97 -25.16 -4.11
N ASN A 258 17.19 -25.17 -3.55
CA ASN A 258 17.44 -25.45 -2.13
C ASN A 258 17.29 -24.22 -1.23
N LEU A 259 17.08 -23.04 -1.83
CA LEU A 259 16.95 -21.76 -1.13
C LEU A 259 15.59 -21.64 -0.44
N ASP A 260 15.58 -21.46 0.87
CA ASP A 260 14.34 -21.19 1.61
C ASP A 260 13.98 -19.69 1.47
N VAL A 261 12.77 -19.37 1.00
CA VAL A 261 12.28 -17.99 0.91
C VAL A 261 11.16 -17.78 1.91
N ILE A 262 11.45 -17.09 3.00
CA ILE A 262 10.56 -17.00 4.16
C ILE A 262 9.94 -15.61 4.25
N VAL A 263 8.62 -15.55 4.36
CA VAL A 263 7.85 -14.34 4.69
C VAL A 263 7.40 -14.45 6.15
N ASP A 264 8.04 -13.66 6.99
CA ASP A 264 7.80 -13.63 8.43
C ASP A 264 6.97 -12.41 8.83
N SER A 265 5.75 -12.39 8.30
CA SER A 265 4.73 -11.38 8.58
C SER A 265 3.35 -11.97 8.27
N PRO A 266 2.48 -12.16 9.28
CA PRO A 266 1.13 -12.70 9.06
C PRO A 266 0.33 -11.79 8.12
N LEU A 267 0.47 -10.48 8.30
CA LEU A 267 -0.12 -9.49 7.43
C LEU A 267 0.39 -9.65 5.99
N ALA A 268 1.69 -9.80 5.78
CA ALA A 268 2.24 -9.95 4.43
C ALA A 268 1.75 -11.25 3.75
N ALA A 269 1.60 -12.34 4.50
CA ALA A 269 1.03 -13.59 4.00
C ALA A 269 -0.42 -13.40 3.53
N GLU A 270 -1.26 -12.75 4.34
CA GLU A 270 -2.66 -12.45 4.00
C GLU A 270 -2.77 -11.52 2.78
N PHE A 271 -1.97 -10.45 2.72
CA PHE A 271 -1.90 -9.58 1.55
C PHE A 271 -1.46 -10.33 0.28
N THR A 272 -0.51 -11.26 0.40
CA THR A 272 -0.03 -12.06 -0.72
C THR A 272 -1.15 -12.94 -1.27
N GLN A 273 -2.00 -13.52 -0.43
CA GLN A 273 -3.19 -14.27 -0.87
C GLN A 273 -4.16 -13.37 -1.64
N HIS A 274 -4.48 -12.18 -1.12
CA HIS A 274 -5.36 -11.26 -1.82
C HIS A 274 -4.80 -10.76 -3.15
N TYR A 275 -3.48 -10.54 -3.23
CA TYR A 275 -2.83 -10.21 -4.49
C TYR A 275 -3.03 -11.32 -5.53
N GLN A 276 -2.94 -12.60 -5.14
CA GLN A 276 -3.17 -13.75 -6.02
C GLN A 276 -4.63 -13.82 -6.52
N GLU A 277 -5.60 -13.56 -5.66
CA GLU A 277 -7.02 -13.55 -6.02
C GLU A 277 -7.38 -12.40 -6.98
N LEU A 278 -6.65 -11.30 -6.90
CA LEU A 278 -6.81 -10.09 -7.72
C LEU A 278 -5.89 -10.08 -8.96
N ARG A 279 -5.44 -11.25 -9.43
CA ARG A 279 -4.53 -11.42 -10.58
C ARG A 279 -5.01 -10.79 -11.88
N ASP A 280 -6.32 -10.56 -12.02
CA ASP A 280 -6.88 -9.88 -13.19
C ASP A 280 -6.44 -8.41 -13.26
N LEU A 281 -6.08 -7.79 -12.13
CA LEU A 281 -5.53 -6.43 -12.06
C LEU A 281 -4.03 -6.35 -12.32
N TRP A 282 -3.35 -7.49 -12.41
CA TRP A 282 -1.90 -7.51 -12.63
C TRP A 282 -1.56 -7.00 -14.03
N ASP A 283 -0.31 -6.56 -14.17
CA ASP A 283 0.24 -6.15 -15.44
C ASP A 283 0.30 -7.32 -16.46
N ALA A 284 0.52 -6.98 -17.73
CA ALA A 284 0.55 -7.96 -18.80
C ALA A 284 1.75 -8.94 -18.70
N GLU A 285 2.87 -8.52 -18.11
CA GLU A 285 4.01 -9.41 -17.85
C GLU A 285 3.63 -10.51 -16.84
N ALA A 286 3.11 -10.12 -15.68
CA ALA A 286 2.74 -11.04 -14.61
C ALA A 286 1.61 -12.00 -15.02
N ARG A 287 0.58 -11.52 -15.72
CA ARG A 287 -0.48 -12.41 -16.23
C ARG A 287 0.06 -13.44 -17.22
N ARG A 288 1.02 -13.08 -18.07
CA ARG A 288 1.67 -14.03 -18.99
C ARG A 288 2.46 -15.10 -18.24
N ARG A 289 3.18 -14.74 -17.17
CA ARG A 289 3.88 -15.72 -16.32
C ARG A 289 2.91 -16.73 -15.70
N VAL A 290 1.78 -16.26 -15.17
CA VAL A 290 0.76 -17.18 -14.63
C VAL A 290 0.20 -18.09 -15.72
N SER A 291 -0.08 -17.55 -16.90
CA SER A 291 -0.58 -18.38 -18.02
C SER A 291 0.44 -19.41 -18.52
N SER A 292 1.74 -19.21 -18.26
CA SER A 292 2.79 -20.20 -18.57
C SER A 292 3.04 -21.19 -17.43
N GLY A 293 2.13 -21.29 -16.45
CA GLY A 293 2.23 -22.23 -15.32
C GLY A 293 3.16 -21.78 -14.20
N ARG A 294 3.57 -20.49 -14.16
CA ARG A 294 4.40 -19.96 -13.08
C ARG A 294 3.57 -19.35 -11.95
N HIS A 295 4.13 -19.37 -10.74
CA HIS A 295 3.45 -18.93 -9.53
C HIS A 295 4.29 -17.91 -8.75
N PRO A 296 4.41 -16.65 -9.21
CA PRO A 296 5.35 -15.68 -8.66
C PRO A 296 5.11 -15.27 -7.20
N LEU A 297 3.92 -15.58 -6.66
CA LEU A 297 3.55 -15.31 -5.26
C LEU A 297 3.20 -16.60 -4.48
N SER A 298 3.43 -17.77 -5.06
CA SER A 298 3.09 -19.08 -4.46
C SER A 298 3.96 -20.19 -5.08
N PHE A 299 5.27 -20.04 -4.93
CA PHE A 299 6.27 -20.97 -5.46
C PHE A 299 6.78 -21.91 -4.36
N GLU A 300 7.37 -23.04 -4.76
CA GLU A 300 7.73 -24.16 -3.88
C GLU A 300 8.60 -23.75 -2.68
N GLN A 301 9.53 -22.82 -2.89
CA GLN A 301 10.46 -22.33 -1.87
C GLN A 301 9.83 -21.37 -0.85
N LEU A 302 8.59 -20.92 -1.08
CA LEU A 302 7.95 -19.90 -0.26
C LEU A 302 7.38 -20.48 1.03
N ILE A 303 7.89 -20.00 2.17
CA ILE A 303 7.45 -20.36 3.52
C ILE A 303 6.83 -19.13 4.18
N THR A 304 5.62 -19.26 4.72
CA THR A 304 4.95 -18.17 5.46
C THR A 304 4.91 -18.47 6.95
N VAL A 305 5.24 -17.48 7.79
CA VAL A 305 5.24 -17.59 9.25
C VAL A 305 4.15 -16.71 9.87
N ASN A 306 3.18 -17.34 10.51
CA ASN A 306 1.94 -16.68 10.95
C ASN A 306 1.91 -16.43 12.46
N SER A 307 2.72 -17.14 13.25
CA SER A 307 2.74 -16.97 14.72
C SER A 307 4.12 -16.65 15.27
N HIS A 308 4.15 -16.08 16.48
CA HIS A 308 5.41 -15.84 17.20
C HIS A 308 6.12 -17.16 17.52
N VAL A 309 5.38 -18.22 17.83
CA VAL A 309 5.96 -19.56 18.10
C VAL A 309 6.66 -20.11 16.86
N GLU A 310 6.06 -19.99 15.69
CA GLU A 310 6.67 -20.38 14.42
C GLU A 310 7.91 -19.52 14.10
N HIS A 311 7.86 -18.22 14.37
CA HIS A 311 9.02 -17.33 14.23
C HIS A 311 10.21 -17.79 15.08
N ILE A 312 10.01 -18.12 16.35
CA ILE A 312 11.09 -18.64 17.21
C ILE A 312 11.63 -19.98 16.68
N ARG A 313 10.77 -20.87 16.18
CA ARG A 313 11.19 -22.13 15.55
C ARG A 313 11.99 -21.88 14.28
N LEU A 314 11.60 -20.93 13.46
CA LEU A 314 12.32 -20.53 12.25
C LEU A 314 13.73 -20.06 12.60
N VAL A 315 13.87 -19.14 13.57
CA VAL A 315 15.18 -18.64 13.99
C VAL A 315 16.07 -19.77 14.48
N GLN A 316 15.53 -20.72 15.25
CA GLN A 316 16.27 -21.90 15.70
C GLN A 316 16.65 -22.83 14.55
N TYR A 317 15.75 -23.03 13.59
CA TYR A 317 16.01 -23.81 12.38
C TYR A 317 17.16 -23.22 11.58
N LEU A 318 17.13 -21.91 11.28
CA LEU A 318 18.19 -21.23 10.52
C LEU A 318 19.54 -21.32 11.22
N LYS A 319 19.58 -21.16 12.56
CA LYS A 319 20.80 -21.31 13.36
C LYS A 319 21.40 -22.72 13.33
N ARG A 320 20.57 -23.76 13.16
CA ARG A 320 20.99 -25.17 13.21
C ARG A 320 21.26 -25.77 11.84
N SER A 321 20.46 -25.41 10.85
CA SER A 321 20.48 -26.04 9.53
C SER A 321 21.66 -25.57 8.70
N GLY A 322 22.10 -24.32 8.87
CA GLY A 322 23.09 -23.68 7.99
C GLY A 322 22.64 -23.76 6.53
N ARG A 323 21.33 -23.73 6.26
CA ARG A 323 20.79 -23.71 4.90
C ARG A 323 20.69 -22.27 4.41
N PRO A 324 21.00 -22.01 3.12
CA PRO A 324 20.85 -20.68 2.57
C PRO A 324 19.38 -20.27 2.59
N ALA A 325 19.11 -19.06 3.06
CA ALA A 325 17.75 -18.57 3.23
C ALA A 325 17.63 -17.08 2.92
N ILE A 326 16.43 -16.66 2.51
CA ILE A 326 15.98 -15.27 2.47
C ILE A 326 14.86 -15.12 3.48
N VAL A 327 14.97 -14.17 4.40
CA VAL A 327 13.91 -13.82 5.35
C VAL A 327 13.42 -12.42 5.05
N ILE A 328 12.16 -12.30 4.63
CA ILE A 328 11.45 -11.05 4.42
C ILE A 328 10.54 -10.83 5.63
N ALA A 329 10.79 -9.78 6.40
CA ALA A 329 10.03 -9.50 7.63
C ALA A 329 9.72 -8.02 7.80
N ALA A 330 8.62 -7.74 8.51
CA ALA A 330 8.28 -6.39 8.97
C ALA A 330 9.00 -6.07 10.30
N SER A 331 9.30 -4.80 10.63
CA SER A 331 8.95 -3.57 9.90
C SER A 331 9.96 -3.20 8.81
N GLY A 332 9.47 -2.65 7.69
CA GLY A 332 10.31 -2.24 6.55
C GLY A 332 11.33 -1.13 6.86
N MET A 333 11.16 -0.40 7.97
CA MET A 333 12.10 0.63 8.44
C MET A 333 12.95 0.17 9.63
N CYS A 334 12.94 -1.12 9.97
CA CYS A 334 13.60 -1.66 11.16
C CYS A 334 13.24 -0.95 12.48
N ALA A 335 12.05 -0.33 12.54
CA ALA A 335 11.58 0.40 13.73
C ALA A 335 11.07 -0.53 14.86
N GLY A 336 11.08 -1.84 14.63
CA GLY A 336 10.53 -2.86 15.52
C GLY A 336 10.03 -4.08 14.73
N GLY A 337 9.31 -4.97 15.41
CA GLY A 337 8.71 -6.16 14.80
C GLY A 337 9.67 -7.35 14.73
N ARG A 338 9.31 -8.36 13.93
CA ARG A 338 10.06 -9.63 13.86
C ARG A 338 11.44 -9.50 13.24
N ILE A 339 11.68 -8.46 12.43
CA ILE A 339 12.99 -8.20 11.81
C ILE A 339 14.09 -7.84 12.82
N VAL A 340 13.74 -7.34 14.01
CA VAL A 340 14.72 -6.95 15.06
C VAL A 340 14.83 -7.96 16.21
N ASN A 341 14.04 -9.05 16.17
CA ASN A 341 14.07 -10.13 17.18
C ASN A 341 15.15 -11.16 16.86
#